data_AF-A0A942RS17-F1
#
_entry.id   AF-A0A942RS17-F1
#
_cell.length_a   1.000
_cell.length_b   1.000
_cell.length_c   1.000
_cell.angle_alpha   90.00
_cell.angle_beta   90.00
_cell.angle_gamma   90.00
#
_symmetry.space_group_name_H-M   'P 1'
#
loop_
_entity.id
_entity.type
_entity.pdbx_description
1 polymer ?
#
loop_
_entity_poly.entity_id
_entity_poly.type
_entity_poly.pdbx_seq_one_letter_code
_entity_poly.pdbx_strand_id
1 'polypeptide(L)' 'MEGRGEIPILLAYDYAEAKKLLGESQLSVCVTYTAAHEKPGHGNVRVVRQRQVADGSGLELTVSAEDWGKEV' A
#
# COMPACT_ATOMS: atom_id res chain seq x y z
N MET A 1 -26.37 12.18 3.86
CA MET A 1 -25.06 12.03 4.52
C MET A 1 -24.15 11.39 3.50
N GLU A 2 -23.43 12.21 2.73
CA GLU A 2 -22.46 11.71 1.75
C GLU A 2 -21.29 11.13 2.53
N GLY A 3 -21.29 9.81 2.69
CA GLY A 3 -20.21 9.09 3.35
C GLY A 3 -18.96 9.24 2.51
N ARG A 4 -18.11 10.21 2.86
CA ARG A 4 -16.70 10.17 2.47
C ARG A 4 -16.18 8.88 3.07
N GLY A 5 -16.07 7.84 2.24
CA GLY A 5 -15.68 6.50 2.67
C GLY A 5 -14.45 6.61 3.56
N GLU A 6 -14.53 6.02 4.75
CA GLU A 6 -13.41 6.02 5.69
C GLU A 6 -12.17 5.49 4.97
N ILE A 7 -11.06 6.19 5.15
CA ILE A 7 -9.80 5.84 4.51
C ILE A 7 -9.25 4.64 5.26
N PRO A 8 -9.11 3.47 4.60
CA PRO A 8 -8.63 2.28 5.29
C PRO A 8 -7.18 2.50 5.75
N ILE A 9 -6.87 2.06 6.97
CA ILE A 9 -5.50 2.02 7.48
C ILE A 9 -4.88 0.71 6.99
N LEU A 10 -3.90 0.82 6.09
CA LEU A 10 -3.26 -0.29 5.39
C LEU A 10 -1.82 -0.52 5.86
N LEU A 11 -1.34 0.26 6.82
CA LEU A 11 0.03 0.14 7.34
C LEU A 11 0.27 -1.28 7.88
N ALA A 12 1.42 -1.85 7.53
CA ALA A 12 1.82 -3.22 7.85
C ALA A 12 0.92 -4.33 7.24
N TYR A 13 -0.09 -4.01 6.45
CA TYR A 13 -0.79 -5.02 5.65
C TYR A 13 0.09 -5.49 4.51
N ASP A 14 -0.04 -6.76 4.16
CA ASP A 14 0.40 -7.27 2.87
C ASP A 14 -0.28 -6.51 1.75
N TYR A 15 0.48 -6.19 0.70
CA TYR A 15 -0.05 -5.44 -0.44
C TYR A 15 -1.22 -6.16 -1.11
N ALA A 16 -1.22 -7.50 -1.11
CA ALA A 16 -2.32 -8.29 -1.63
C ALA A 16 -3.64 -8.05 -0.86
N GLU A 17 -3.57 -8.02 0.48
CA GLU A 17 -4.72 -7.73 1.33
C GLU A 17 -5.12 -6.25 1.25
N ALA A 18 -4.13 -5.35 1.24
CA ALA A 18 -4.36 -3.92 1.05
C ALA A 18 -5.09 -3.63 -0.28
N LYS A 19 -4.72 -4.33 -1.36
CA LYS A 19 -5.40 -4.21 -2.66
C LYS A 19 -6.85 -4.67 -2.61
N LYS A 20 -7.18 -5.71 -1.83
CA LYS A 20 -8.58 -6.16 -1.66
C LYS A 20 -9.41 -5.06 -0.98
N LEU A 21 -8.90 -4.51 0.11
CA LEU A 21 -9.56 -3.42 0.85
C LEU A 21 -9.71 -2.14 0.00
N LEU A 22 -8.72 -1.85 -0.83
CA LEU A 22 -8.76 -0.71 -1.76
C LEU A 22 -9.69 -0.95 -2.95
N GLY A 23 -9.85 -2.20 -3.41
CA GLY A 23 -10.74 -2.54 -4.53
C GLY A 23 -12.21 -2.23 -4.24
N GLU A 24 -12.59 -2.15 -2.96
CA GLU A 24 -13.92 -1.72 -2.52
C GLU A 24 -14.04 -0.20 -2.33
N SER A 25 -12.92 0.53 -2.39
CA SER A 25 -12.86 1.97 -2.21
C SER A 25 -12.80 2.69 -3.56
N GLN A 26 -13.53 3.80 -3.71
CA GLN A 26 -13.47 4.66 -4.91
C GLN A 26 -12.21 5.56 -4.94
N LEU A 27 -11.24 5.35 -4.04
CA LEU A 27 -10.04 6.16 -3.92
C LEU A 27 -9.03 5.83 -5.03
N SER A 28 -8.39 6.87 -5.58
CA SER A 28 -7.25 6.68 -6.48
C SER A 28 -6.03 6.25 -5.67
N VAL A 29 -5.41 5.11 -6.01
CA VAL A 29 -4.26 4.59 -5.26
C VAL A 29 -3.00 4.64 -6.11
N CYS A 30 -1.97 5.31 -5.60
CA CYS A 30 -0.63 5.27 -6.16
C CYS A 30 0.28 4.41 -5.29
N VAL A 31 1.01 3.47 -5.89
CA VAL A 31 1.86 2.52 -5.15
C VAL A 31 3.31 2.69 -5.57
N THR A 32 4.16 2.98 -4.59
CA THR A 32 5.62 3.07 -4.75
C THR A 32 6.27 1.83 -4.13
N TYR A 33 7.16 1.17 -4.87
CA TYR A 33 7.93 0.03 -4.39
C TYR A 33 9.33 0.51 -3.98
N THR A 34 9.75 0.25 -2.74
CA THR A 34 11.07 0.69 -2.23
C THR A 34 12.21 -0.27 -2.53
N ALA A 35 11.93 -1.53 -2.87
CA ALA A 35 12.95 -2.50 -3.21
C ALA A 35 13.12 -2.61 -4.73
N ALA A 36 14.36 -2.76 -5.18
CA ALA A 36 14.69 -3.17 -6.55
C ALA A 36 14.26 -4.63 -6.76
N HIS A 37 12.96 -4.84 -6.92
CA HIS A 37 12.43 -6.17 -7.23
C HIS A 37 12.80 -6.48 -8.68
N GLU A 38 13.83 -7.30 -8.89
CA GLU A 38 14.19 -7.80 -10.23
C GLU A 38 13.09 -8.69 -10.84
N LYS A 39 12.05 -9.06 -10.09
CA LYS A 39 10.90 -9.80 -10.60
C LYS A 39 9.57 -9.36 -9.99
N PRO A 40 8.59 -8.91 -10.79
CA PRO A 40 7.21 -8.84 -10.34
C PRO A 40 6.70 -10.27 -10.15
N GLY A 41 6.66 -10.78 -8.92
CA GLY A 41 6.05 -12.09 -8.71
C GLY A 41 6.10 -12.73 -7.32
N HIS A 42 7.13 -12.51 -6.49
CA HIS A 42 7.37 -13.47 -5.39
C HIS A 42 8.05 -12.90 -4.13
N GLY A 43 7.54 -11.80 -3.61
CA GLY A 43 7.93 -11.31 -2.27
C GLY A 43 6.69 -10.84 -1.52
N ASN A 44 6.53 -11.24 -0.25
CA ASN A 44 5.55 -10.65 0.65
C ASN A 44 5.95 -9.18 0.84
N VAL A 45 5.37 -8.31 0.02
CA VAL A 45 5.55 -6.86 0.11
C VAL A 45 4.47 -6.30 1.02
N ARG A 46 4.88 -5.49 1.99
CA ARG A 46 4.00 -4.88 2.98
C ARG A 46 4.02 -3.38 2.86
N VAL A 47 2.90 -2.75 3.19
CA VAL A 47 2.79 -1.29 3.23
C VAL A 47 3.60 -0.77 4.40
N VAL A 48 4.71 -0.10 4.10
CA VAL A 48 5.60 0.53 5.09
C VAL A 48 5.27 2.01 5.30
N ARG A 49 4.53 2.61 4.37
CA ARG A 49 4.06 3.99 4.48
C ARG A 49 2.71 4.15 3.79
N GLN A 50 1.85 4.95 4.40
CA GLN A 50 0.59 5.40 3.83
C GLN A 50 0.49 6.91 3.99
N ARG A 51 0.08 7.59 2.91
CA ARG A 51 -0.16 9.03 2.90
C ARG A 51 -1.43 9.31 2.10
N GLN A 52 -2.30 10.17 2.61
CA GLN A 52 -3.42 10.68 1.84
C GLN A 52 -2.95 11.81 0.92
N VAL A 53 -3.43 11.82 -0.33
CA VAL A 53 -3.20 12.92 -1.26
C VAL A 53 -3.86 14.19 -0.70
N ALA A 54 -3.20 15.34 -0.84
CA ALA A 54 -3.66 16.61 -0.24
C ALA A 54 -5.08 17.03 -0.66
N ASP A 55 -5.48 16.67 -1.88
CA ASP A 55 -6.82 16.93 -2.43
C ASP A 55 -7.89 15.95 -1.91
N GLY A 56 -7.48 14.93 -1.13
CA GLY A 56 -8.38 13.93 -0.54
C GLY A 56 -8.91 12.88 -1.52
N SER A 57 -8.57 12.99 -2.80
CA SER A 57 -8.99 12.12 -3.90
C SER A 57 -8.29 10.75 -3.95
N GLY A 58 -7.27 10.52 -3.12
CA GLY A 58 -6.49 9.29 -3.20
C GLY A 58 -5.54 8.99 -2.04
N LEU A 59 -4.90 7.83 -2.14
CA LEU A 59 -3.89 7.32 -1.23
C LEU A 59 -2.59 7.00 -1.96
N GLU A 60 -1.48 7.44 -1.38
CA GLU A 60 -0.14 7.05 -1.75
C GLU A 60 0.33 5.98 -0.76
N LEU A 61 0.63 4.79 -1.28
CA LEU A 61 1.17 3.68 -0.52
C LEU A 61 2.62 3.43 -0.92
N THR A 62 3.48 3.28 0.07
CA THR A 62 4.82 2.76 -0.14
C THR A 62 4.87 1.34 0.38
N VAL A 63 5.24 0.40 -0.49
CA VAL A 63 5.39 -1.01 -0.14
C VAL A 63 6.85 -1.42 -0.22
N SER A 64 7.27 -2.22 0.75
CA SER A 64 8.61 -2.82 0.78
C SER A 64 8.49 -4.32 0.90
N ALA A 65 9.41 -5.04 0.26
CA ALA A 65 9.59 -6.46 0.57
C ALA A 65 10.02 -6.57 2.04
N GLU A 66 9.46 -7.55 2.75
CA GLU A 66 9.88 -7.89 4.09
C GLU A 66 11.26 -8.60 4.02
N ASP A 67 12.33 -7.85 3.74
CA ASP A 67 13.69 -8.28 4.08
C ASP A 67 13.96 -7.82 5.51
N TRP A 68 13.34 -8.52 6.48
CA TRP A 68 13.77 -8.43 7.87
C TRP A 68 15.02 -9.29 8.02
N GLY A 69 16.16 -8.70 7.68
CA GLY A 69 17.47 -9.17 8.09
C GLY A 69 18.07 -10.27 7.22
N LYS A 70 18.80 -9.87 6.17
CA LYS A 70 20.13 -10.45 5.97
C LYS A 70 21.20 -9.43 6.30
N GLU A 71 21.54 -9.36 7.58
CA GLU A 71 22.95 -9.19 7.96
C GLU A 71 23.68 -10.44 7.43
N VAL A 72 24.41 -10.30 6.32
CA VAL A 72 25.53 -11.18 5.96
C VAL A 72 26.74 -10.34 5.61
#